data_AF-A0A5C7STQ6-F1
#
_entry.id   AF-A0A5C7STQ6-F1
#
_cell.length_a   1.000
_cell.length_b   1.000
_cell.length_c   1.000
_cell.angle_alpha   90.00
_cell.angle_beta   90.00
_cell.angle_gamma   90.00
#
_symmetry.space_group_name_H-M   'P 1'
#
loop_
_entity.id
_entity.type
_entity.pdbx_description
1 polymer ?
#
loop_
_entity_poly.entity_id
_entity_poly.type
_entity_poly.pdbx_seq_one_letter_code
_entity_poly.pdbx_strand_id
1 'polypeptide(L)'
;LEYLNRSSDDGVTQLLSYIDHEVAMIEERLDDLNSTMQRVDFQPGRYLRLVAKKVIHESLRTLQQAQRQLNSARFIDDEGESHYKALQALVGLLKDACEHSRNQGAKALLDPRFRLEFAVSVVDRESRNVIETRTGSQGGSGGEKEIIASYVLTASLSYALCPDGSSRPLFGTIVLDEAFSRSSHAVAGRIIAALREFGLHAVFITPNKEMRLLRHHTRSAVVVHRRGVESSLVSLSWEALDEHHQQRIKAMHEVAH
;
A
#
# COMPACT_ATOMS: atom_id res chain seq x y z
N LEU A 1 -26.28 -14.58 -38.08
CA LEU A 1 -26.50 -13.43 -37.17
C LEU A 1 -26.49 -13.91 -35.72
N GLU A 2 -27.27 -14.94 -35.39
CA GLU A 2 -27.38 -15.51 -34.03
C GLU A 2 -26.03 -15.92 -33.40
N TYR A 3 -25.16 -16.63 -34.13
CA TYR A 3 -23.82 -17.03 -33.64
C TYR A 3 -22.88 -15.84 -33.36
N LEU A 4 -22.90 -14.80 -34.21
CA LEU A 4 -22.09 -13.59 -34.03
C LEU A 4 -22.60 -12.76 -32.86
N ASN A 5 -23.92 -12.67 -32.70
CA ASN A 5 -24.54 -12.00 -31.56
C ASN A 5 -24.18 -12.69 -30.25
N ARG A 6 -24.27 -14.02 -30.21
CA ARG A 6 -23.92 -14.81 -29.04
C ARG A 6 -22.44 -14.69 -28.67
N SER A 7 -21.54 -14.85 -29.64
CA SER A 7 -20.09 -14.73 -29.39
C SER A 7 -19.67 -13.33 -28.95
N SER A 8 -20.29 -12.28 -29.48
CA SER A 8 -19.97 -10.89 -29.10
C SER A 8 -20.52 -10.53 -27.72
N ASP A 9 -21.72 -11.01 -27.41
CA ASP A 9 -22.38 -10.83 -26.12
C ASP A 9 -21.61 -11.55 -24.99
N ASP A 10 -21.20 -12.79 -25.23
CA ASP A 10 -20.35 -13.56 -24.30
C ASP A 10 -19.03 -12.83 -24.03
N GLY A 11 -18.37 -12.30 -25.07
CA GLY A 11 -17.12 -11.57 -24.92
C GLY A 11 -17.25 -10.27 -24.11
N VAL A 12 -18.29 -9.47 -24.37
CA VAL A 12 -18.55 -8.23 -23.62
C VAL A 12 -18.91 -8.54 -22.17
N THR A 13 -19.76 -9.54 -21.94
CA THR A 13 -20.15 -9.96 -20.60
C THR A 13 -18.94 -10.46 -19.80
N GLN A 14 -18.07 -11.25 -20.43
CA GLN A 14 -16.85 -11.76 -19.82
C GLN A 14 -15.87 -10.63 -19.46
N LEU A 15 -15.66 -9.66 -20.35
CA LEU A 15 -14.81 -8.50 -20.09
C LEU A 15 -15.30 -7.68 -18.89
N LEU A 16 -16.60 -7.34 -18.86
CA LEU A 16 -17.16 -6.53 -17.78
C LEU A 16 -17.14 -7.28 -16.45
N SER A 17 -17.45 -8.57 -16.47
CA SER A 17 -17.35 -9.44 -15.28
C SER A 17 -15.91 -9.54 -14.77
N TYR A 18 -14.93 -9.62 -15.68
CA TYR A 18 -13.51 -9.62 -15.31
C TYR A 18 -13.11 -8.30 -14.64
N ILE A 19 -13.54 -7.15 -15.16
CA ILE A 19 -13.23 -5.85 -14.53
C ILE A 19 -13.89 -5.75 -13.15
N ASP A 20 -15.14 -6.18 -13.00
CA ASP A 20 -15.81 -6.19 -11.70
C ASP A 20 -15.14 -7.14 -10.70
N HIS A 21 -14.66 -8.30 -11.17
CA HIS A 21 -13.85 -9.22 -10.37
C HIS A 21 -12.53 -8.57 -9.92
N GLU A 22 -11.81 -7.90 -10.82
CA GLU A 22 -10.57 -7.20 -10.46
C GLU A 22 -10.81 -6.07 -9.44
N VAL A 23 -11.94 -5.37 -9.51
CA VAL A 23 -12.33 -4.39 -8.47
C VAL A 23 -12.52 -5.08 -7.13
N ALA A 24 -13.23 -6.20 -7.09
CA ALA A 24 -13.44 -6.97 -5.86
C ALA A 24 -12.11 -7.51 -5.30
N MET A 25 -11.21 -7.97 -6.17
CA MET A 25 -9.86 -8.39 -5.77
C MET A 25 -9.09 -7.23 -5.14
N ILE A 26 -9.17 -6.00 -5.68
CA ILE A 26 -8.51 -4.85 -5.04
C ILE A 26 -9.06 -4.59 -3.63
N GLU A 27 -10.39 -4.70 -3.45
CA GLU A 27 -11.04 -4.53 -2.15
C GLU A 27 -10.57 -5.62 -1.15
N GLU A 28 -10.52 -6.89 -1.56
CA GLU A 28 -10.05 -8.01 -0.74
C GLU A 28 -8.58 -7.82 -0.31
N ARG A 29 -7.70 -7.46 -1.26
CA ARG A 29 -6.28 -7.22 -0.97
C ARG A 29 -6.07 -6.07 0.01
N LEU A 30 -6.93 -5.05 -0.02
CA LEU A 30 -6.90 -3.97 0.96
C LEU A 30 -7.29 -4.44 2.36
N ASP A 31 -8.22 -5.40 2.48
CA ASP A 31 -8.62 -5.95 3.77
C ASP A 31 -7.50 -6.79 4.40
N ASP A 32 -6.75 -7.54 3.61
CA ASP A 32 -5.53 -8.23 4.06
C ASP A 32 -4.47 -7.24 4.57
N LEU A 33 -4.25 -6.18 3.80
CA LEU A 33 -3.32 -5.12 4.16
C LEU A 33 -3.74 -4.42 5.45
N ASN A 34 -5.03 -4.09 5.59
CA ASN A 34 -5.61 -3.49 6.79
C ASN A 34 -5.48 -4.39 8.02
N SER A 35 -5.62 -5.70 7.85
CA SER A 35 -5.45 -6.69 8.93
C SER A 35 -4.02 -6.66 9.50
N THR A 36 -3.03 -6.39 8.66
CA THR A 36 -1.64 -6.22 9.09
C THR A 36 -1.39 -4.83 9.68
N MET A 37 -1.90 -3.78 9.03
CA MET A 37 -1.78 -2.40 9.52
C MET A 37 -2.42 -2.19 10.89
N GLN A 38 -3.49 -2.92 11.22
CA GLN A 38 -4.16 -2.87 12.53
C GLN A 38 -3.26 -3.29 13.69
N ARG A 39 -2.24 -4.12 13.44
CA ARG A 39 -1.31 -4.63 14.47
C ARG A 39 -0.30 -3.58 14.93
N VAL A 40 -0.14 -2.51 14.17
CA VAL A 40 0.85 -1.46 14.45
C VAL A 40 0.16 -0.16 14.86
N ASP A 41 0.67 0.46 15.91
CA ASP A 41 0.24 1.79 16.33
C ASP A 41 0.88 2.88 15.46
N PHE A 42 0.04 3.57 14.69
CA PHE A 42 0.43 4.81 14.01
C PHE A 42 0.60 5.94 15.01
N GLN A 43 -0.26 6.04 16.01
CA GLN A 43 -0.18 6.89 17.19
C GLN A 43 -0.53 6.05 18.42
N PRO A 44 -0.17 6.46 19.65
CA PRO A 44 -0.56 5.72 20.84
C PRO A 44 -2.07 5.41 20.84
N GLY A 45 -2.42 4.12 20.83
CA GLY A 45 -3.81 3.65 20.82
C GLY A 45 -4.56 3.90 19.50
N ARG A 46 -3.88 4.19 18.39
CA ARG A 46 -4.52 4.46 17.09
C ARG A 46 -3.76 3.80 15.95
N TYR A 47 -4.50 3.25 15.00
CA TYR A 47 -3.94 2.61 13.81
C TYR A 47 -4.51 3.22 12.53
N LEU A 48 -3.83 2.97 11.40
CA LEU A 48 -4.28 3.41 10.08
C LEU A 48 -5.12 2.31 9.42
N ARG A 49 -6.15 2.71 8.70
CA ARG A 49 -6.97 1.87 7.84
C ARG A 49 -7.06 2.49 6.46
N LEU A 50 -6.69 1.75 5.42
CA LEU A 50 -6.95 2.08 4.04
C LEU A 50 -8.42 1.82 3.72
N VAL A 51 -9.04 2.75 3.01
CA VAL A 51 -10.45 2.68 2.64
C VAL A 51 -10.54 2.88 1.13
N ALA A 52 -11.15 1.92 0.44
CA ALA A 52 -11.56 2.07 -0.95
C ALA A 52 -13.02 2.54 -1.01
N LYS A 53 -13.29 3.51 -1.88
CA LYS A 53 -14.64 4.01 -2.18
C LYS A 53 -14.89 3.88 -3.67
N LYS A 54 -16.06 3.38 -4.06
CA LYS A 54 -16.42 3.26 -5.48
C LYS A 54 -16.63 4.65 -6.08
N VAL A 55 -15.96 4.90 -7.21
CA VAL A 55 -16.06 6.15 -7.96
C VAL A 55 -17.42 6.21 -8.65
N ILE A 56 -18.11 7.35 -8.51
CA ILE A 56 -19.37 7.62 -9.20
C ILE A 56 -19.04 8.47 -10.43
N HIS A 57 -18.79 7.83 -11.57
CA HIS A 57 -18.57 8.51 -12.85
C HIS A 57 -19.80 8.38 -13.75
N GLU A 58 -20.11 9.42 -14.53
CA GLU A 58 -21.24 9.40 -15.47
C GLU A 58 -21.13 8.25 -16.48
N SER A 59 -19.94 8.06 -17.09
CA SER A 59 -19.69 6.95 -18.01
C SER A 59 -20.00 5.56 -17.41
N LEU A 60 -19.75 5.36 -16.11
CA LEU A 60 -20.11 4.11 -15.43
C LEU A 60 -21.63 3.93 -15.31
N ARG A 61 -22.36 5.02 -15.06
CA ARG A 61 -23.84 5.00 -15.04
C ARG A 61 -24.38 4.69 -16.44
N THR A 62 -23.83 5.30 -17.48
CA THR A 62 -24.19 5.03 -18.88
C THR A 62 -23.96 3.57 -19.24
N LEU A 63 -22.81 3.01 -18.84
CA LEU A 63 -22.50 1.59 -19.03
C LEU A 63 -23.52 0.68 -18.32
N GLN A 64 -23.84 0.97 -17.06
CA GLN A 64 -24.83 0.19 -16.30
C GLN A 64 -26.23 0.26 -16.93
N GLN A 65 -26.63 1.42 -17.45
CA GLN A 65 -27.88 1.56 -18.18
C GLN A 65 -27.88 0.73 -19.47
N ALA A 66 -26.79 0.78 -20.25
CA ALA A 66 -26.63 -0.04 -21.46
C ALA A 66 -26.67 -1.55 -21.15
N GLN A 67 -26.02 -2.01 -20.07
CA GLN A 67 -26.11 -3.41 -19.62
C GLN A 67 -27.54 -3.81 -19.22
N ARG A 68 -28.27 -2.94 -18.51
CA ARG A 68 -29.68 -3.20 -18.17
C ARG A 68 -30.56 -3.27 -19.41
N GLN A 69 -30.34 -2.38 -20.38
CA GLN A 69 -31.06 -2.40 -21.66
C GLN A 69 -30.77 -3.70 -22.43
N LEU A 70 -29.50 -4.11 -22.54
CA LEU A 70 -29.12 -5.38 -23.16
C LEU A 70 -29.81 -6.58 -22.50
N ASN A 71 -29.80 -6.63 -21.16
CA ASN A 71 -30.47 -7.70 -20.42
C ASN A 71 -31.99 -7.69 -20.63
N SER A 72 -32.63 -6.52 -20.68
CA SER A 72 -34.07 -6.42 -20.94
C SER A 72 -34.45 -6.77 -22.38
N ALA A 73 -33.59 -6.44 -23.35
CA ALA A 73 -33.82 -6.68 -24.76
C ALA A 73 -33.80 -8.17 -25.13
N ARG A 74 -33.19 -9.03 -24.29
CA ARG A 74 -33.25 -10.50 -24.43
C ARG A 74 -34.66 -11.08 -24.32
N PHE A 75 -35.59 -10.35 -23.69
CA PHE A 75 -36.96 -10.82 -23.44
C PHE A 75 -37.98 -10.23 -24.43
N ILE A 76 -37.54 -9.42 -25.39
CA ILE A 76 -38.40 -8.84 -26.42
C ILE A 76 -38.50 -9.86 -27.56
N ASP A 77 -39.75 -10.17 -27.96
CA ASP A 77 -40.04 -11.08 -29.06
C ASP A 77 -40.03 -10.32 -30.39
N ASP A 78 -38.82 -9.96 -30.86
CA ASP A 78 -38.59 -9.20 -32.10
C ASP A 78 -37.49 -9.81 -32.98
N GLU A 79 -37.39 -11.14 -32.97
CA GLU A 79 -36.32 -11.90 -33.67
C GLU A 79 -34.89 -11.49 -33.26
N GLY A 80 -34.73 -10.82 -32.11
CA GLY A 80 -33.44 -10.42 -31.56
C GLY A 80 -32.89 -9.10 -32.11
N GLU A 81 -33.70 -8.31 -32.81
CA GLU A 81 -33.29 -7.00 -33.34
C GLU A 81 -32.96 -6.01 -32.20
N SER A 82 -33.82 -5.91 -31.18
CA SER A 82 -33.58 -5.06 -30.01
C SER A 82 -32.34 -5.50 -29.24
N HIS A 83 -32.14 -6.81 -29.11
CA HIS A 83 -30.94 -7.36 -28.48
C HIS A 83 -29.68 -6.95 -29.22
N TYR A 84 -29.67 -7.09 -30.55
CA TYR A 84 -28.54 -6.67 -31.38
C TYR A 84 -28.25 -5.17 -31.28
N LYS A 85 -29.28 -4.31 -31.32
CA LYS A 85 -29.11 -2.85 -31.17
C LYS A 85 -28.54 -2.48 -29.81
N ALA A 86 -29.02 -3.11 -28.73
CA ALA A 86 -28.50 -2.89 -27.40
C ALA A 86 -27.04 -3.33 -27.27
N LEU A 87 -26.69 -4.48 -27.86
CA LEU A 87 -25.31 -4.98 -27.88
C LEU A 87 -24.40 -4.05 -28.69
N GLN A 88 -24.85 -3.58 -29.85
CA GLN A 88 -24.12 -2.65 -30.70
C GLN A 88 -23.84 -1.33 -29.97
N ALA A 89 -24.82 -0.79 -29.24
CA ALA A 89 -24.64 0.41 -28.41
C ALA A 89 -23.59 0.20 -27.31
N LEU A 90 -23.64 -0.95 -26.62
CA LEU A 90 -22.68 -1.30 -25.58
C LEU A 90 -21.25 -1.47 -26.12
N VAL A 91 -21.10 -2.18 -27.25
CA VAL A 91 -19.81 -2.32 -27.94
C VAL A 91 -19.29 -0.96 -28.41
N GLY A 92 -20.18 -0.07 -28.88
CA GLY A 92 -19.84 1.30 -29.25
C GLY A 92 -19.23 2.08 -28.09
N LEU A 93 -19.82 2.00 -26.89
CA LEU A 93 -19.28 2.64 -25.68
C LEU A 93 -17.89 2.11 -25.31
N LEU A 94 -17.68 0.79 -25.39
CA LEU A 94 -16.39 0.18 -25.07
C LEU A 94 -15.32 0.54 -26.11
N LYS A 95 -15.68 0.56 -27.39
CA LYS A 95 -14.79 0.97 -28.47
C LYS A 95 -14.37 2.43 -28.32
N ASP A 96 -15.32 3.32 -28.04
CA ASP A 96 -15.04 4.74 -27.78
C ASP A 96 -14.10 4.93 -26.57
N ALA A 97 -14.29 4.14 -25.51
CA ALA A 97 -13.38 4.14 -24.37
C ALA A 97 -11.96 3.66 -24.73
N CYS A 98 -11.82 2.66 -25.61
CA CYS A 98 -10.52 2.22 -26.10
C CYS A 98 -9.81 3.32 -26.91
N GLU A 99 -10.55 4.01 -27.79
CA GLU A 99 -10.01 5.09 -28.63
C GLU A 99 -9.62 6.32 -27.80
N HIS A 100 -10.39 6.60 -26.73
CA HIS A 100 -10.18 7.75 -25.84
C HIS A 100 -9.56 7.36 -24.48
N SER A 101 -8.68 6.36 -24.45
CA SER A 101 -8.11 5.76 -23.22
C SER A 101 -7.43 6.72 -22.23
N ARG A 102 -7.08 7.94 -22.66
CA ARG A 102 -6.52 8.97 -21.76
C ARG A 102 -7.59 9.67 -20.92
N ASN A 103 -8.85 9.69 -21.37
CA ASN A 103 -9.99 10.28 -20.68
C ASN A 103 -10.27 9.52 -19.37
N GLN A 104 -10.57 10.24 -18.30
CA GLN A 104 -10.94 9.66 -17.02
C GLN A 104 -12.19 8.77 -17.11
N GLY A 105 -13.16 9.12 -17.95
CA GLY A 105 -14.34 8.29 -18.19
C GLY A 105 -13.99 6.95 -18.85
N ALA A 106 -13.11 6.96 -19.85
CA ALA A 106 -12.62 5.76 -20.50
C ALA A 106 -11.82 4.86 -19.53
N LYS A 107 -10.97 5.47 -18.70
CA LYS A 107 -10.26 4.75 -17.64
C LYS A 107 -11.21 4.13 -16.62
N ALA A 108 -12.24 4.85 -16.17
CA ALA A 108 -13.23 4.28 -15.26
C ALA A 108 -13.96 3.08 -15.89
N LEU A 109 -14.20 3.10 -17.20
CA LEU A 109 -14.84 1.98 -17.91
C LEU A 109 -13.95 0.74 -17.99
N LEU A 110 -12.67 0.90 -18.36
CA LEU A 110 -11.80 -0.21 -18.76
C LEU A 110 -10.73 -0.60 -17.73
N ASP A 111 -10.41 0.28 -16.77
CA ASP A 111 -9.37 0.05 -15.77
C ASP A 111 -9.99 -0.03 -14.37
N PRO A 112 -9.95 -1.21 -13.70
CA PRO A 112 -10.55 -1.38 -12.38
C PRO A 112 -9.98 -0.41 -11.33
N ARG A 113 -8.72 0.04 -11.49
CA ARG A 113 -8.07 0.97 -10.55
C ARG A 113 -8.71 2.34 -10.54
N PHE A 114 -9.35 2.75 -11.64
CA PHE A 114 -10.04 4.04 -11.76
C PHE A 114 -11.51 3.97 -11.35
N ARG A 115 -12.01 2.79 -10.95
CA ARG A 115 -13.32 2.61 -10.33
C ARG A 115 -13.30 2.78 -8.83
N LEU A 116 -12.12 2.95 -8.24
CA LEU A 116 -11.91 3.11 -6.80
C LEU A 116 -11.17 4.41 -6.51
N GLU A 117 -11.57 5.07 -5.43
CA GLU A 117 -10.85 6.17 -4.79
C GLU A 117 -10.35 5.69 -3.43
N PHE A 118 -9.10 5.99 -3.11
CA PHE A 118 -8.47 5.54 -1.87
C PHE A 118 -8.36 6.67 -0.85
N ALA A 119 -8.64 6.33 0.40
CA ALA A 119 -8.50 7.21 1.55
C ALA A 119 -7.77 6.50 2.68
N VAL A 120 -7.19 7.26 3.60
CA VAL A 120 -6.61 6.72 4.83
C VAL A 120 -7.39 7.24 6.03
N SER A 121 -7.87 6.33 6.88
CA SER A 121 -8.56 6.66 8.11
C SER A 121 -7.68 6.37 9.33
N VAL A 122 -7.69 7.29 10.30
CA VAL A 122 -7.13 7.06 11.63
C VAL A 122 -8.23 6.49 12.50
N VAL A 123 -7.98 5.32 13.08
CA VAL A 123 -8.97 4.57 13.85
C VAL A 123 -8.48 4.41 15.29
N ASP A 124 -9.39 4.66 16.23
CA ASP A 124 -9.16 4.42 17.65
C ASP A 124 -9.14 2.91 17.94
N ARG A 125 -8.15 2.44 18.71
CA ARG A 125 -7.94 1.01 18.95
C ARG A 125 -9.02 0.41 19.85
N GLU A 126 -9.47 1.13 20.88
CA GLU A 126 -10.44 0.63 21.85
C GLU A 126 -11.86 0.68 21.31
N SER A 127 -12.29 1.87 20.88
CA SER A 127 -13.66 2.10 20.41
C SER A 127 -13.89 1.66 18.96
N ARG A 128 -12.83 1.44 18.18
CA ARG A 128 -12.88 1.17 16.72
C ARG A 128 -13.54 2.27 15.90
N ASN A 129 -13.74 3.45 16.49
CA ASN A 129 -14.30 4.60 15.82
C ASN A 129 -13.28 5.25 14.90
N VAL A 130 -13.75 5.70 13.73
CA VAL A 130 -12.95 6.52 12.83
C VAL A 130 -12.84 7.92 13.44
N ILE A 131 -11.62 8.34 13.74
CA ILE A 131 -11.32 9.67 14.28
C ILE A 131 -11.28 10.68 13.14
N GLU A 132 -10.61 10.32 12.04
CA GLU A 132 -10.38 11.21 10.92
C GLU A 132 -10.17 10.39 9.64
N THR A 133 -10.67 10.86 8.50
CA THR A 133 -10.41 10.29 7.18
C THR A 133 -9.74 11.34 6.30
N ARG A 134 -8.65 10.95 5.63
CA ARG A 134 -7.87 11.79 4.72
C ARG A 134 -7.95 11.26 3.30
N THR A 135 -8.23 12.15 2.36
CA THR A 135 -8.26 11.88 0.92
C THR A 135 -7.20 12.73 0.23
N GLY A 136 -6.28 12.09 -0.50
CA GLY A 136 -5.21 12.78 -1.20
C GLY A 136 -4.26 13.56 -0.28
N SER A 137 -3.78 14.72 -0.75
CA SER A 137 -2.80 15.56 -0.06
C SER A 137 -3.42 16.60 0.89
N GLN A 138 -4.74 16.59 1.10
CA GLN A 138 -5.45 17.59 1.90
C GLN A 138 -5.58 17.16 3.36
N GLY A 139 -5.23 18.06 4.29
CA GLY A 139 -5.29 17.84 5.75
C GLY A 139 -4.02 17.24 6.38
N GLY A 140 -3.72 17.63 7.63
CA GLY A 140 -2.55 17.22 8.42
C GLY A 140 -1.29 18.08 8.20
N SER A 141 -0.36 18.02 9.16
CA SER A 141 0.97 18.68 9.04
C SER A 141 1.84 17.98 7.99
N GLY A 142 2.82 18.69 7.42
CA GLY A 142 3.73 18.10 6.42
C GLY A 142 4.44 16.83 6.93
N GLY A 143 4.86 16.83 8.20
CA GLY A 143 5.50 15.66 8.83
C GLY A 143 4.56 14.47 9.03
N GLU A 144 3.29 14.69 9.36
CA GLU A 144 2.31 13.59 9.48
C GLU A 144 2.05 12.91 8.14
N LYS A 145 2.00 13.68 7.04
CA LYS A 145 1.84 13.13 5.69
C LYS A 145 2.98 12.21 5.32
N GLU A 146 4.22 12.60 5.65
CA GLU A 146 5.40 11.80 5.40
C GLU A 146 5.40 10.49 6.20
N ILE A 147 4.95 10.53 7.46
CA ILE A 147 4.82 9.33 8.30
C ILE A 147 3.73 8.40 7.74
N ILE A 148 2.55 8.92 7.39
CA ILE A 148 1.47 8.11 6.82
C ILE A 148 1.93 7.49 5.50
N ALA A 149 2.56 8.28 4.62
CA ALA A 149 3.08 7.78 3.35
C ALA A 149 4.12 6.67 3.57
N SER A 150 5.04 6.84 4.52
CA SER A 150 6.01 5.80 4.88
C SER A 150 5.33 4.54 5.39
N TYR A 151 4.31 4.68 6.24
CA TYR A 151 3.53 3.54 6.75
C TYR A 151 2.81 2.77 5.65
N VAL A 152 2.07 3.48 4.79
CA VAL A 152 1.34 2.87 3.67
C VAL A 152 2.31 2.21 2.71
N LEU A 153 3.41 2.89 2.35
CA LEU A 153 4.44 2.32 1.47
C LEU A 153 5.06 1.05 2.06
N THR A 154 5.36 1.06 3.36
CA THR A 154 5.93 -0.10 4.05
C THR A 154 4.97 -1.28 4.05
N ALA A 155 3.70 -1.03 4.37
CA ALA A 155 2.66 -2.04 4.38
C ALA A 155 2.45 -2.61 2.95
N SER A 156 2.36 -1.74 1.95
CA SER A 156 2.20 -2.14 0.55
C SER A 156 3.40 -2.93 0.03
N LEU A 157 4.62 -2.56 0.42
CA LEU A 157 5.83 -3.29 0.03
C LEU A 157 5.87 -4.68 0.64
N SER A 158 5.54 -4.80 1.94
CA SER A 158 5.39 -6.10 2.60
C SER A 158 4.40 -6.99 1.87
N TYR A 159 3.21 -6.46 1.58
CA TYR A 159 2.18 -7.17 0.83
C TYR A 159 2.66 -7.62 -0.55
N ALA A 160 3.29 -6.73 -1.33
CA ALA A 160 3.77 -7.03 -2.67
C ALA A 160 4.92 -8.06 -2.71
N LEU A 161 5.67 -8.21 -1.61
CA LEU A 161 6.78 -9.15 -1.49
C LEU A 161 6.38 -10.49 -0.84
N CYS A 162 5.13 -10.61 -0.38
CA CYS A 162 4.54 -11.86 0.11
C CYS A 162 4.10 -12.74 -1.07
N PRO A 163 4.57 -14.00 -1.14
CA PRO A 163 3.98 -14.99 -2.03
C PRO A 163 2.50 -15.24 -1.71
N ASP A 164 1.76 -15.74 -2.69
CA ASP A 164 0.39 -16.21 -2.48
C ASP A 164 0.34 -17.24 -1.34
N GLY A 165 -0.55 -16.99 -0.37
CA GLY A 165 -0.71 -17.84 0.82
C GLY A 165 0.34 -17.62 1.92
N SER A 166 1.29 -16.71 1.76
CA SER A 166 2.25 -16.33 2.80
C SER A 166 1.86 -15.02 3.47
N SER A 167 1.96 -14.97 4.80
CA SER A 167 1.78 -13.74 5.57
C SER A 167 3.09 -12.95 5.75
N ARG A 168 4.20 -13.39 5.13
CA ARG A 168 5.52 -12.76 5.25
C ARG A 168 6.27 -12.72 3.92
N PRO A 169 7.06 -11.65 3.68
CA PRO A 169 7.83 -11.51 2.46
C PRO A 169 9.01 -12.49 2.43
N LEU A 170 9.30 -13.07 1.25
CA LEU A 170 10.46 -13.98 1.07
C LEU A 170 11.79 -13.21 1.15
N PHE A 171 11.83 -12.05 0.50
CA PHE A 171 12.96 -11.12 0.52
C PHE A 171 12.44 -9.75 0.91
N GLY A 172 12.64 -9.37 2.18
CA GLY A 172 12.11 -8.13 2.75
C GLY A 172 13.17 -7.13 3.19
N THR A 173 14.41 -7.25 2.70
CA THR A 173 15.47 -6.31 3.11
C THR A 173 15.23 -4.95 2.46
N ILE A 174 15.06 -3.92 3.28
CA ILE A 174 14.96 -2.54 2.82
C ILE A 174 16.15 -1.73 3.31
N VAL A 175 16.64 -0.82 2.48
CA VAL A 175 17.73 0.10 2.85
C VAL A 175 17.16 1.51 2.93
N LEU A 176 17.30 2.14 4.09
CA LEU A 176 16.81 3.49 4.35
C LEU A 176 18.01 4.42 4.51
N ASP A 177 18.25 5.25 3.50
CA ASP A 177 19.27 6.30 3.56
C ASP A 177 18.78 7.53 4.32
N GLU A 178 19.69 8.18 5.04
CA GLU A 178 19.41 9.28 5.97
C GLU A 178 18.23 9.02 6.92
N ALA A 179 18.12 7.78 7.40
CA ALA A 179 16.98 7.34 8.18
C ALA A 179 16.76 8.21 9.42
N PHE A 180 15.54 8.71 9.58
CA PHE A 180 15.08 9.47 10.74
C PHE A 180 15.79 10.81 11.00
N SER A 181 16.53 11.36 10.02
CA SER A 181 17.28 12.61 10.15
C SER A 181 16.47 13.84 10.60
N ARG A 182 15.15 13.83 10.40
CA ARG A 182 14.20 14.88 10.82
C ARG A 182 13.04 14.36 11.67
N SER A 183 13.11 13.10 12.11
CA SER A 183 12.02 12.44 12.84
C SER A 183 12.27 12.47 14.35
N SER A 184 11.21 12.57 15.15
CA SER A 184 11.35 12.42 16.61
C SER A 184 11.58 10.95 17.00
N HIS A 185 12.19 10.73 18.18
CA HIS A 185 12.46 9.37 18.66
C HIS A 185 11.22 8.47 18.70
N ALA A 186 10.08 9.02 19.13
CA ALA A 186 8.82 8.28 19.18
C ALA A 186 8.25 7.95 17.79
N VAL A 187 8.45 8.80 16.79
CA VAL A 187 8.04 8.52 15.39
C VAL A 187 8.91 7.41 14.81
N ALA A 188 10.22 7.54 14.94
CA ALA A 188 11.16 6.59 14.38
C ALA A 188 11.00 5.19 15.00
N GLY A 189 10.84 5.09 16.32
CA GLY A 189 10.55 3.81 16.99
C GLY A 189 9.28 3.13 16.48
N ARG A 190 8.22 3.90 16.20
CA ARG A 190 6.98 3.38 15.59
C ARG A 190 7.22 2.85 14.17
N ILE A 191 7.95 3.58 13.33
CA ILE A 191 8.27 3.13 11.96
C ILE A 191 9.09 1.84 12.01
N ILE A 192 10.07 1.72 12.92
CA ILE A 192 10.87 0.51 13.05
C ILE A 192 10.03 -0.67 13.57
N ALA A 193 9.11 -0.42 14.51
CA ALA A 193 8.15 -1.44 14.95
C ALA A 193 7.25 -1.89 13.81
N ALA A 194 6.77 -0.96 12.98
CA ALA A 194 5.98 -1.26 11.80
C ALA A 194 6.73 -2.17 10.83
N LEU A 195 7.96 -1.80 10.48
CA LEU A 195 8.83 -2.58 9.61
C LEU A 195 8.98 -4.04 10.07
N ARG A 196 9.18 -4.23 11.37
CA ARG A 196 9.27 -5.54 11.98
C ARG A 196 7.96 -6.33 11.89
N GLU A 197 6.82 -5.70 12.18
CA GLU A 197 5.50 -6.34 12.12
C GLU A 197 5.14 -6.74 10.68
N PHE A 198 5.53 -5.90 9.72
CA PHE A 198 5.41 -6.17 8.28
C PHE A 198 6.43 -7.19 7.76
N GLY A 199 7.27 -7.77 8.62
CA GLY A 199 8.26 -8.78 8.24
C GLY A 199 9.40 -8.25 7.36
N LEU A 200 9.63 -6.94 7.35
CA LEU A 200 10.70 -6.30 6.59
C LEU A 200 11.96 -6.17 7.45
N HIS A 201 13.11 -6.46 6.84
CA HIS A 201 14.42 -6.36 7.47
C HIS A 201 15.07 -5.03 7.07
N ALA A 202 15.06 -4.06 7.97
CA ALA A 202 15.55 -2.72 7.67
C ALA A 202 17.07 -2.56 7.95
N VAL A 203 17.78 -2.02 6.97
CA VAL A 203 19.16 -1.55 7.06
C VAL A 203 19.13 -0.02 7.02
N PHE A 204 19.50 0.61 8.14
CA PHE A 204 19.50 2.06 8.27
C PHE A 204 20.88 2.62 7.99
N ILE A 205 20.96 3.62 7.13
CA ILE A 205 22.16 4.41 6.88
C ILE A 205 21.91 5.78 7.51
N THR A 206 22.75 6.16 8.47
CA THR A 206 22.63 7.46 9.15
C THR A 206 23.99 8.01 9.53
N PRO A 207 24.18 9.35 9.52
CA PRO A 207 25.27 9.98 10.25
C PRO A 207 25.11 9.76 11.77
N ASN A 208 26.22 9.88 12.52
CA ASN A 208 26.34 9.53 13.95
C ASN A 208 25.25 10.10 14.91
N LYS A 209 24.52 11.14 14.52
CA LYS A 209 23.59 11.88 15.38
C LYS A 209 22.40 11.03 15.87
N GLU A 210 21.98 10.03 15.11
CA GLU A 210 20.80 9.20 15.43
C GLU A 210 21.12 7.80 15.99
N MET A 211 22.40 7.51 16.29
CA MET A 211 22.81 6.15 16.72
C MET A 211 22.13 5.67 18.00
N ARG A 212 21.85 6.57 18.95
CA ARG A 212 21.19 6.19 20.22
C ARG A 212 19.79 5.65 19.99
N LEU A 213 19.03 6.26 19.08
CA LEU A 213 17.71 5.77 18.68
C LEU A 213 17.83 4.36 18.10
N LEU A 214 18.62 4.23 17.04
CA LEU A 214 18.68 3.00 16.25
C LEU A 214 19.20 1.84 17.08
N ARG A 215 20.13 2.10 18.01
CA ARG A 215 20.67 1.09 18.92
C ARG A 215 19.59 0.35 19.71
N HIS A 216 18.49 0.99 20.09
CA HIS A 216 17.40 0.30 20.79
C HIS A 216 16.60 -0.66 19.90
N HIS A 217 16.75 -0.54 18.57
CA HIS A 217 15.95 -1.28 17.61
C HIS A 217 16.78 -2.18 16.68
N THR A 218 18.11 -2.02 16.64
CA THR A 218 19.04 -2.85 15.88
C THR A 218 19.90 -3.72 16.80
N ARG A 219 20.56 -4.75 16.25
CA ARG A 219 21.48 -5.63 17.01
C ARG A 219 22.95 -5.25 16.86
N SER A 220 23.28 -4.60 15.75
CA SER A 220 24.64 -4.28 15.35
C SER A 220 24.67 -3.03 14.49
N ALA A 221 25.86 -2.50 14.28
CA ALA A 221 26.13 -1.46 13.29
C ALA A 221 27.41 -1.78 12.52
N VAL A 222 27.43 -1.31 11.27
CA VAL A 222 28.65 -1.21 10.48
C VAL A 222 29.09 0.24 10.51
N VAL A 223 30.22 0.50 11.15
CA VAL A 223 30.79 1.84 11.25
C VAL A 223 31.73 2.05 10.07
N VAL A 224 31.45 3.07 9.28
CA VAL A 224 32.28 3.49 8.16
C VAL A 224 33.12 4.69 8.59
N HIS A 225 34.44 4.55 8.54
CA HIS A 225 35.37 5.62 8.86
C HIS A 225 36.13 6.03 7.60
N ARG A 226 36.03 7.31 7.22
CA ARG A 226 36.73 7.87 6.06
C ARG A 226 37.95 8.67 6.52
N ARG A 227 39.13 8.29 6.03
CA ARG A 227 40.40 9.02 6.25
C ARG A 227 40.93 9.50 4.89
N GLY A 228 40.65 10.76 4.56
CA GLY A 228 41.00 11.33 3.25
C GLY A 228 40.22 10.65 2.12
N VAL A 229 40.92 9.96 1.22
CA VAL A 229 40.33 9.20 0.11
C VAL A 229 40.04 7.74 0.45
N GLU A 230 40.54 7.24 1.57
CA GLU A 230 40.35 5.86 2.00
C GLU A 230 39.16 5.73 2.95
N SER A 231 38.44 4.62 2.86
CA SER A 231 37.35 4.28 3.78
C SER A 231 37.60 2.89 4.37
N SER A 232 37.45 2.76 5.69
CA SER A 232 37.48 1.49 6.39
C SER A 232 36.12 1.19 7.01
N LEU A 233 35.79 -0.10 7.14
CA LEU A 233 34.54 -0.57 7.74
C LEU A 233 34.84 -1.49 8.91
N VAL A 234 34.08 -1.35 9.99
CA VAL A 234 34.12 -2.26 11.14
C VAL A 234 32.70 -2.64 11.52
N SER A 235 32.44 -3.93 11.64
CA SER A 235 31.16 -4.45 12.15
C SER A 235 31.24 -4.63 13.66
N LEU A 236 30.26 -4.10 14.40
CA LEU A 236 30.19 -4.13 15.85
C LEU A 236 28.79 -4.54 16.28
N SER A 237 28.66 -5.53 17.17
CA SER A 237 27.41 -5.76 17.90
C SER A 237 27.33 -4.84 19.10
N TRP A 238 26.11 -4.47 19.52
CA TRP A 238 25.93 -3.64 20.71
C TRP A 238 26.39 -4.35 21.99
N GLU A 239 26.19 -5.67 22.05
CA GLU A 239 26.63 -6.53 23.15
C GLU A 239 28.14 -6.50 23.35
N ALA A 240 28.93 -6.72 22.28
CA ALA A 240 30.39 -6.69 22.36
C ALA A 240 30.93 -5.31 22.80
N LEU A 241 30.23 -4.25 22.40
CA LEU A 241 30.59 -2.88 22.77
C LEU A 241 30.34 -2.61 24.27
N ASP A 242 29.25 -3.14 24.81
CA ASP A 242 28.92 -3.05 26.24
C ASP A 242 29.88 -3.87 27.10
N GLU A 243 30.23 -5.08 26.67
CA GLU A 243 31.24 -5.91 27.34
C GLU A 243 32.60 -5.21 27.43
N HIS A 244 33.07 -4.64 26.31
CA HIS A 244 34.31 -3.87 26.27
C HIS A 244 34.25 -2.64 27.19
N HIS A 245 33.12 -1.95 27.25
CA HIS A 245 32.96 -0.78 28.13
C HIS A 245 33.01 -1.18 29.61
N GLN A 246 32.33 -2.26 30.00
CA GLN A 246 32.34 -2.78 31.37
C GLN A 246 33.72 -3.25 31.80
N GLN A 247 34.46 -3.95 30.93
CA GLN A 247 35.85 -4.36 31.20
C GLN A 247 36.75 -3.15 31.44
N ARG A 248 36.59 -2.09 30.65
CA ARG A 248 37.37 -0.85 30.80
C ARG A 248 37.06 -0.12 32.12
N ILE A 249 35.80 -0.08 32.54
CA ILE A 249 35.39 0.49 33.84
C ILE A 249 35.95 -0.33 35.00
N LYS A 250 35.94 -1.67 34.93
CA LYS A 250 36.52 -2.54 35.96
C LYS A 250 38.03 -2.33 36.08
N ALA A 251 38.74 -2.31 34.96
CA ALA A 251 40.18 -2.06 34.94
C ALA A 251 40.55 -0.67 35.50
N MET A 252 39.70 0.36 35.30
CA MET A 252 39.93 1.68 35.89
C MET A 252 39.69 1.73 37.41
N HIS A 253 38.75 0.93 37.94
CA HIS A 253 38.52 0.84 39.39
C HIS A 253 39.61 0.02 40.11
N GLU A 254 40.17 -1.01 39.47
CA GLU A 254 41.27 -1.80 40.03
C GLU A 254 42.59 -1.02 40.12
N VAL A 255 42.77 0.02 39.29
CA VAL A 255 43.97 0.89 39.32
C VAL A 255 43.81 2.04 40.34
N ALA A 256 42.59 2.29 40.84
CA ALA A 256 42.28 3.35 41.79
C ALA A 256 42.25 2.90 43.26
N HIS A 257 42.51 1.62 43.53
CA HIS A 257 42.68 1.02 44.86
C HIS A 257 44.12 0.52 45.03
#